data_AF-A0A4P7W3T6-F1
#
_entry.id   AF-A0A4P7W3T6-F1
#
_cell.length_a   1.000
_cell.length_b   1.000
_cell.length_c   1.000
_cell.angle_alpha   90.00
_cell.angle_beta   90.00
_cell.angle_gamma   90.00
#
_symmetry.space_group_name_H-M   'P 1'
#
loop_
_entity.id
_entity.type
_entity.pdbx_description
1 polymer ?
#
loop_
_entity_poly.entity_id
_entity_poly.type
_entity_poly.pdbx_seq_one_letter_code
_entity_poly.pdbx_strand_id
1 'polypeptide(L)'
;MQLRKSSKKQAKIKLAMQGCAGSGKTMSALLLAYGLCGDWTKITVIDSENNSADLYAHLGQYNVLPLEGKYAPETYIDAIKVCEKAGMEVIIIDSMSQCWDNLLEYHACLPGNSFTNWQKVTPRMTSLIQMILGVNCHVISTMRCKQDYVLSEKNGKMVPEKVGLKAVMRDGIDYEYTIVFDINIKHQAIASKDRTNLFANKPEFTITPTTGKIILDWCNDGVTLEMIKAEISKAETIEQLTSVYQQYPEWNQQLLADFTKRKTELLQSKSETHPISYQPNFTRINHADRIINFAATACQ
;
A
#
# COMPACT_ATOMS: atom_id res chain seq x y z
N MET A 1 -4.19 -3.27 -24.82
CA MET A 1 -2.93 -3.73 -24.18
C MET A 1 -1.78 -2.92 -24.78
N GLN A 2 -0.82 -2.45 -23.98
CA GLN A 2 0.36 -1.70 -24.43
C GLN A 2 1.63 -2.32 -23.83
N LEU A 3 2.66 -2.52 -24.65
CA LEU A 3 3.97 -3.01 -24.21
C LEU A 3 4.74 -1.87 -23.54
N ARG A 4 5.30 -2.12 -22.35
CA ARG A 4 6.18 -1.17 -21.65
C ARG A 4 7.52 -1.81 -21.35
N LYS A 5 8.58 -1.00 -21.30
CA LYS A 5 9.87 -1.44 -20.74
C LYS A 5 9.69 -1.76 -19.25
N SER A 6 10.32 -2.84 -18.80
CA SER A 6 10.32 -3.20 -17.38
C SER A 6 11.06 -2.14 -16.59
N SER A 7 10.51 -1.79 -15.42
CA SER A 7 11.13 -0.89 -14.47
C SER A 7 10.61 -1.25 -13.09
N LYS A 8 11.50 -1.26 -12.09
CA LYS A 8 11.15 -1.31 -10.66
C LYS A 8 10.59 0.05 -10.22
N LYS A 9 9.59 0.58 -10.95
CA LYS A 9 8.90 1.79 -10.53
C LYS A 9 8.01 1.41 -9.34
N GLN A 10 8.51 1.67 -8.12
CA GLN A 10 7.72 1.72 -6.89
C GLN A 10 6.94 0.43 -6.59
N ALA A 11 7.65 -0.70 -6.63
CA ALA A 11 7.02 -1.98 -6.34
C ALA A 11 6.50 -1.98 -4.89
N LYS A 12 5.21 -2.27 -4.69
CA LYS A 12 4.65 -2.46 -3.35
C LYS A 12 4.91 -3.88 -2.88
N ILE A 13 5.71 -4.03 -1.82
CA ILE A 13 6.12 -5.36 -1.35
C ILE A 13 4.91 -6.13 -0.80
N LYS A 14 4.81 -7.41 -1.17
CA LYS A 14 3.88 -8.38 -0.58
C LYS A 14 4.73 -9.40 0.13
N LEU A 15 4.66 -9.41 1.46
CA LEU A 15 5.50 -10.21 2.33
C LEU A 15 4.65 -11.10 3.22
N ALA A 16 5.10 -12.33 3.46
CA ALA A 16 4.51 -13.21 4.47
C ALA A 16 5.49 -13.45 5.63
N MET A 17 4.95 -13.53 6.84
CA MET A 17 5.65 -13.93 8.06
C MET A 17 4.96 -15.14 8.66
N GLN A 18 5.63 -16.29 8.67
CA GLN A 18 5.08 -17.53 9.20
C GLN A 18 5.85 -17.99 10.44
N GLY A 19 5.15 -18.55 11.42
CA GLY A 19 5.78 -19.00 12.66
C GLY A 19 4.80 -19.49 13.71
N CYS A 20 5.31 -20.21 14.70
CA CYS A 20 4.50 -20.72 15.81
C CYS A 20 3.95 -19.59 16.70
N ALA A 21 3.00 -19.92 17.58
CA ALA A 21 2.53 -18.94 18.57
C ALA A 21 3.68 -18.57 19.53
N GLY A 22 3.81 -17.27 19.82
CA GLY A 22 4.91 -16.74 20.64
C GLY A 22 6.19 -16.42 19.89
N SER A 23 6.29 -16.67 18.58
CA SER A 23 7.51 -16.37 17.80
C SER A 23 7.73 -14.88 17.51
N GLY A 24 6.78 -14.00 17.83
CA GLY A 24 6.93 -12.54 17.67
C GLY A 24 6.51 -11.97 16.31
N LYS A 25 5.66 -12.68 15.55
CA LYS A 25 5.18 -12.25 14.22
C LYS A 25 4.63 -10.82 14.18
N THR A 26 3.69 -10.50 15.08
CA THR A 26 3.04 -9.18 15.14
C THR A 26 4.06 -8.06 15.41
N MET A 27 4.93 -8.26 16.39
CA MET A 27 6.01 -7.31 16.71
C MET A 27 6.95 -7.11 15.52
N SER A 28 7.42 -8.20 14.90
CA SER A 28 8.29 -8.13 13.73
C SER A 28 7.62 -7.47 12.53
N ALA A 29 6.33 -7.72 12.31
CA ALA A 29 5.54 -7.09 11.26
C ALA A 29 5.42 -5.57 11.46
N LEU A 30 5.15 -5.12 12.68
CA LEU A 30 5.08 -3.70 13.03
C LEU A 30 6.41 -2.98 12.84
N LEU A 31 7.52 -3.56 13.31
CA LEU A 31 8.86 -2.99 13.13
C LEU A 31 9.25 -2.91 11.64
N LEU A 32 8.96 -3.95 10.87
CA LEU A 32 9.20 -3.96 9.42
C LEU A 32 8.33 -2.92 8.72
N ALA A 33 7.05 -2.82 9.09
CA ALA A 33 6.11 -1.84 8.54
C ALA A 33 6.58 -0.40 8.77
N TYR A 34 7.06 -0.10 9.98
CA TYR A 34 7.65 1.21 10.26
C TYR A 34 8.89 1.48 9.39
N GLY A 35 9.73 0.47 9.17
CA GLY A 35 10.85 0.59 8.23
C GLY A 35 10.44 0.86 6.77
N LEU A 36 9.24 0.44 6.35
CA LEU A 36 8.75 0.60 4.98
C LEU A 36 8.15 1.97 4.67
N CYS A 37 7.71 2.73 5.66
CA CYS A 37 7.04 4.03 5.45
C CYS A 37 7.56 5.16 6.36
N GLY A 38 8.25 4.84 7.46
CA GLY A 38 8.77 5.82 8.41
C GLY A 38 7.72 6.55 9.25
N ASP A 39 6.43 6.20 9.12
CA ASP A 39 5.32 6.87 9.79
C ASP A 39 4.33 5.85 10.38
N TRP A 40 4.22 5.80 11.71
CA TRP A 40 3.29 4.91 12.40
C TRP A 40 1.83 5.15 12.02
N THR A 41 1.45 6.41 11.75
CA THR A 41 0.06 6.78 11.43
C THR A 41 -0.40 6.25 10.07
N LYS A 42 0.56 5.80 9.23
CA LYS A 42 0.33 5.19 7.92
C LYS A 42 0.27 3.66 7.94
N ILE A 43 0.42 3.07 9.12
CA ILE A 43 0.36 1.62 9.32
C ILE A 43 -1.02 1.25 9.86
N THR A 44 -1.62 0.20 9.30
CA THR A 44 -2.83 -0.41 9.85
C THR A 44 -2.66 -1.91 10.03
N VAL A 45 -3.14 -2.43 11.15
CA VAL A 45 -3.28 -3.87 11.41
C VAL A 45 -4.74 -4.27 11.25
N ILE A 46 -5.03 -5.16 10.30
CA ILE A 46 -6.30 -5.88 10.21
C ILE A 46 -6.20 -7.06 11.19
N ASP A 47 -6.87 -6.95 12.33
CA ASP A 47 -6.71 -7.83 13.48
C ASP A 47 -7.83 -8.89 13.54
N SER A 48 -7.45 -10.16 13.37
CA SER A 48 -8.29 -11.35 13.57
C SER A 48 -7.90 -12.14 14.83
N GLU A 49 -6.96 -11.62 15.60
CA GLU A 49 -6.30 -12.20 16.78
C GLU A 49 -6.81 -11.59 18.10
N ASN A 50 -8.05 -11.09 18.11
CA ASN A 50 -8.75 -10.55 19.28
C ASN A 50 -8.00 -9.37 19.93
N ASN A 51 -7.69 -8.34 19.14
CA ASN A 51 -7.00 -7.12 19.58
C ASN A 51 -5.59 -7.39 20.13
N SER A 52 -4.93 -8.44 19.63
CA SER A 52 -3.53 -8.72 20.00
C SER A 52 -2.59 -7.61 19.52
N ALA A 53 -2.99 -6.87 18.48
CA ALA A 53 -2.24 -5.72 18.01
C ALA A 53 -2.12 -4.66 19.11
N ASP A 54 -3.14 -4.45 19.95
CA ASP A 54 -3.13 -3.41 20.98
C ASP A 54 -2.04 -3.60 22.05
N LEU A 55 -1.58 -4.85 22.25
CA LEU A 55 -0.49 -5.18 23.16
C LEU A 55 0.84 -4.48 22.78
N TYR A 56 0.97 -4.08 21.52
CA TYR A 56 2.15 -3.43 20.96
C TYR A 56 2.01 -1.91 20.81
N ALA A 57 0.97 -1.29 21.40
CA ALA A 57 0.72 0.14 21.28
C ALA A 57 1.89 1.03 21.77
N HIS A 58 2.75 0.48 22.64
CA HIS A 58 3.97 1.14 23.10
C HIS A 58 5.03 1.33 22.00
N LEU A 59 4.94 0.62 20.86
CA LEU A 59 5.86 0.78 19.73
C LEU A 59 5.59 2.06 18.92
N GLY A 60 4.32 2.46 18.80
CA GLY A 60 3.94 3.65 18.05
C GLY A 60 2.42 3.76 17.81
N GLN A 61 2.00 4.89 17.25
CA GLN A 61 0.59 5.22 17.01
C GLN A 61 0.08 4.68 15.67
N TYR A 62 0.05 3.36 15.50
CA TYR A 62 -0.56 2.72 14.33
C TYR A 62 -2.06 2.52 14.52
N ASN A 63 -2.76 2.25 13.41
CA ASN A 63 -4.19 2.00 13.40
C ASN A 63 -4.49 0.50 13.49
N VAL A 64 -5.65 0.17 14.07
CA VAL A 64 -6.14 -1.22 14.15
C VAL A 64 -7.54 -1.27 13.59
N LEU A 65 -7.81 -2.26 12.74
CA LEU A 65 -9.11 -2.58 12.19
C LEU A 65 -9.49 -4.00 12.65
N PRO A 66 -10.24 -4.15 13.76
CA PRO A 66 -10.63 -5.46 14.27
C PRO A 66 -11.69 -6.11 13.37
N LEU A 67 -11.57 -7.42 13.14
CA LEU A 67 -12.55 -8.19 12.36
C LEU A 67 -13.69 -8.80 13.18
N GLU A 68 -13.61 -8.76 14.52
CA GLU A 68 -14.69 -9.14 15.45
C GLU A 68 -15.37 -10.50 15.13
N GLY A 69 -14.58 -11.53 14.81
CA GLY A 69 -15.11 -12.87 14.50
C GLY A 69 -15.57 -13.07 13.05
N LYS A 70 -15.53 -12.06 12.19
CA LYS A 70 -15.97 -12.15 10.78
C LYS A 70 -14.83 -12.52 9.84
N TYR A 71 -14.40 -13.77 9.90
CA TYR A 71 -13.19 -14.23 9.19
C TYR A 71 -13.40 -14.69 7.74
N ALA A 72 -14.51 -14.33 7.09
CA ALA A 72 -14.73 -14.65 5.69
C ALA A 72 -13.76 -13.87 4.78
N PRO A 73 -13.26 -14.45 3.66
CA PRO A 73 -12.38 -13.76 2.72
C PRO A 73 -12.90 -12.40 2.24
N GLU A 74 -14.22 -12.29 2.06
CA GLU A 74 -14.89 -11.06 1.64
C GLU A 74 -14.74 -9.94 2.68
N THR A 75 -14.79 -10.26 3.98
CA THR A 75 -14.52 -9.29 5.04
C THR A 75 -13.10 -8.76 4.97
N TYR A 76 -12.12 -9.64 4.74
CA TYR A 76 -10.71 -9.22 4.58
C TYR A 76 -10.53 -8.34 3.34
N ILE A 77 -11.19 -8.67 2.23
CA ILE A 77 -11.16 -7.85 1.01
C ILE A 77 -11.71 -6.45 1.31
N ASP A 78 -12.84 -6.35 2.00
CA ASP A 78 -13.44 -5.05 2.31
C ASP A 78 -12.60 -4.27 3.33
N ALA A 79 -12.00 -4.94 4.31
CA ALA A 79 -11.03 -4.35 5.23
C ALA A 79 -9.82 -3.75 4.49
N ILE A 80 -9.23 -4.49 3.54
CA ILE A 80 -8.11 -3.99 2.71
C ILE A 80 -8.54 -2.75 1.93
N LYS A 81 -9.74 -2.74 1.33
CA LYS A 81 -10.27 -1.58 0.61
C LYS A 81 -10.48 -0.37 1.53
N VAL A 82 -10.91 -0.58 2.76
CA VAL A 82 -11.04 0.50 3.76
C VAL A 82 -9.68 1.10 4.05
N CYS A 83 -8.66 0.28 4.30
CA CYS A 83 -7.29 0.73 4.54
C CYS A 83 -6.72 1.50 3.33
N GLU A 84 -6.90 1.00 2.12
CA GLU A 84 -6.43 1.68 0.89
C GLU A 84 -7.12 3.04 0.72
N LYS A 85 -8.44 3.12 0.91
CA LYS A 85 -9.19 4.39 0.84
C LYS A 85 -8.79 5.38 1.94
N ALA A 86 -8.38 4.89 3.11
CA ALA A 86 -7.86 5.71 4.19
C ALA A 86 -6.42 6.22 3.94
N GLY A 87 -5.80 5.84 2.81
CA GLY A 87 -4.45 6.27 2.45
C GLY A 87 -3.37 5.65 3.32
N MET A 88 -3.59 4.42 3.79
CA MET A 88 -2.60 3.62 4.51
C MET A 88 -1.52 3.12 3.56
N GLU A 89 -0.27 3.15 3.99
CA GLU A 89 0.87 2.78 3.14
C GLU A 89 1.30 1.34 3.38
N VAL A 90 1.13 0.84 4.62
CA VAL A 90 1.41 -0.53 5.00
C VAL A 90 0.20 -1.15 5.70
N ILE A 91 -0.26 -2.27 5.15
CA ILE A 91 -1.36 -3.07 5.71
C ILE A 91 -0.74 -4.36 6.28
N ILE A 92 -0.90 -4.57 7.57
CA ILE A 92 -0.57 -5.83 8.23
C ILE A 92 -1.87 -6.63 8.36
N ILE A 93 -1.88 -7.87 7.89
CA ILE A 93 -2.98 -8.81 8.09
C ILE A 93 -2.56 -9.79 9.17
N ASP A 94 -3.09 -9.64 10.38
CA ASP A 94 -2.73 -10.44 11.55
C ASP A 94 -3.96 -11.17 12.12
N SER A 95 -4.25 -12.39 11.72
CA SER A 95 -3.54 -13.24 10.75
C SER A 95 -4.44 -13.70 9.60
N MET A 96 -3.81 -14.19 8.53
CA MET A 96 -4.52 -14.84 7.44
C MET A 96 -5.08 -16.21 7.86
N SER A 97 -4.52 -16.87 8.88
CA SER A 97 -4.88 -18.26 9.24
C SER A 97 -6.35 -18.42 9.64
N GLN A 98 -6.93 -17.43 10.34
CA GLN A 98 -8.36 -17.43 10.69
C GLN A 98 -9.25 -17.45 9.44
N CYS A 99 -8.84 -16.76 8.37
CA CYS A 99 -9.55 -16.78 7.11
C CYS A 99 -9.54 -18.17 6.47
N TRP A 100 -8.42 -18.87 6.56
CA TRP A 100 -8.30 -20.22 6.04
C TRP A 100 -9.12 -21.22 6.86
N ASP A 101 -9.05 -21.14 8.19
CA ASP A 101 -9.84 -21.98 9.10
C ASP A 101 -11.35 -21.81 8.84
N ASN A 102 -11.81 -20.55 8.67
CA ASN A 102 -13.21 -20.28 8.29
C ASN A 102 -13.62 -20.93 6.97
N LEU A 103 -12.75 -20.94 5.96
CA LEU A 103 -13.00 -21.61 4.68
C LEU A 103 -13.01 -23.14 4.81
N LEU A 104 -12.19 -23.71 5.69
CA LEU A 104 -12.20 -25.15 6.00
C LEU A 104 -13.49 -25.57 6.72
N GLU A 105 -13.97 -24.76 7.66
CA GLU A 105 -15.26 -24.97 8.32
C GLU A 105 -16.41 -24.89 7.31
N TYR A 106 -16.41 -23.85 6.47
CA TYR A 106 -17.38 -23.73 5.38
C TYR A 106 -17.35 -24.94 4.44
N HIS A 107 -16.14 -25.41 4.07
CA HIS A 107 -15.98 -26.62 3.26
C HIS A 107 -16.59 -27.85 3.94
N ALA A 108 -16.37 -28.03 5.24
CA ALA A 108 -16.87 -29.17 6.00
C ALA A 108 -18.40 -29.19 6.12
N CYS A 109 -19.05 -28.02 6.10
CA CYS A 109 -20.51 -27.90 6.11
C CYS A 109 -21.17 -28.17 4.75
N LEU A 110 -20.42 -28.24 3.65
CA LEU A 110 -20.99 -28.43 2.32
C LEU A 110 -21.33 -29.91 2.07
N PRO A 111 -22.57 -30.24 1.66
CA PRO A 111 -22.93 -31.61 1.30
C PRO A 111 -22.29 -32.02 -0.03
N GLY A 112 -22.10 -33.32 -0.23
CA GLY A 112 -21.60 -33.89 -1.49
C GLY A 112 -20.10 -34.15 -1.49
N ASN A 113 -19.51 -34.23 -2.68
CA ASN A 113 -18.12 -34.62 -2.86
C ASN A 113 -17.14 -33.48 -2.52
N SER A 114 -16.07 -33.80 -1.80
CA SER A 114 -15.00 -32.87 -1.42
C SER A 114 -14.41 -32.13 -2.63
N PHE A 115 -14.12 -32.84 -3.71
CA PHE A 115 -13.54 -32.24 -4.92
C PHE A 115 -14.43 -31.14 -5.53
N THR A 116 -15.74 -31.36 -5.58
CA THR A 116 -16.69 -30.35 -6.07
C THR A 116 -16.88 -29.20 -5.08
N ASN A 117 -16.75 -29.45 -3.78
CA ASN A 117 -16.84 -28.41 -2.76
C ASN A 117 -15.65 -27.43 -2.83
N TRP A 118 -14.46 -27.91 -3.18
CA TRP A 118 -13.31 -27.04 -3.44
C TRP A 118 -13.54 -26.03 -4.56
N GLN A 119 -14.44 -26.30 -5.52
CA GLN A 119 -14.81 -25.32 -6.55
C GLN A 119 -15.56 -24.10 -5.97
N LYS A 120 -16.16 -24.24 -4.78
CA LYS A 120 -16.82 -23.13 -4.07
C LYS A 120 -15.88 -22.37 -3.15
N VAL A 121 -14.85 -23.04 -2.63
CA VAL A 121 -13.88 -22.47 -1.67
C VAL A 121 -12.73 -21.77 -2.38
N THR A 122 -12.16 -22.43 -3.38
CA THR A 122 -10.95 -21.96 -4.09
C THR A 122 -11.11 -20.56 -4.67
N PRO A 123 -12.22 -20.20 -5.35
CA PRO A 123 -12.38 -18.86 -5.91
C PRO A 123 -12.35 -17.76 -4.85
N ARG A 124 -12.93 -17.99 -3.68
CA ARG A 124 -12.99 -17.01 -2.58
C ARG A 124 -11.60 -16.70 -2.04
N MET A 125 -10.80 -17.74 -1.79
CA MET A 125 -9.40 -17.57 -1.40
C MET A 125 -8.57 -16.89 -2.49
N THR A 126 -8.77 -17.30 -3.75
CA THR A 126 -8.09 -16.68 -4.89
C THR A 126 -8.44 -15.19 -4.99
N SER A 127 -9.70 -14.79 -4.81
CA SER A 127 -10.11 -13.37 -4.81
C SER A 127 -9.41 -12.56 -3.72
N LEU A 128 -9.26 -13.11 -2.51
CA LEU A 128 -8.53 -12.45 -1.44
C LEU A 128 -7.05 -12.27 -1.79
N ILE A 129 -6.40 -13.30 -2.33
CA ILE A 129 -5.01 -13.20 -2.78
C ILE A 129 -4.86 -12.17 -3.89
N GLN A 130 -5.75 -12.15 -4.89
CA GLN A 130 -5.72 -11.13 -5.94
C GLN A 130 -5.90 -9.71 -5.38
N MET A 131 -6.75 -9.52 -4.36
CA MET A 131 -6.87 -8.24 -3.67
C MET A 131 -5.55 -7.83 -2.99
N ILE A 132 -4.91 -8.75 -2.26
CA ILE A 132 -3.61 -8.52 -1.61
C ILE A 132 -2.53 -8.16 -2.62
N LEU A 133 -2.46 -8.87 -3.75
CA LEU A 133 -1.45 -8.63 -4.79
C LEU A 133 -1.72 -7.34 -5.57
N GLY A 134 -2.98 -6.98 -5.77
CA GLY A 134 -3.40 -5.82 -6.58
C GLY A 134 -3.44 -4.48 -5.84
N VAL A 135 -3.55 -4.46 -4.51
CA VAL A 135 -3.63 -3.22 -3.72
C VAL A 135 -2.34 -2.39 -3.84
N ASN A 136 -2.46 -1.07 -3.96
CA ASN A 136 -1.30 -0.17 -4.11
C ASN A 136 -0.63 0.21 -2.76
N CYS A 137 -0.55 -0.75 -1.84
CA CYS A 137 0.04 -0.60 -0.51
C CYS A 137 1.03 -1.75 -0.26
N HIS A 138 2.01 -1.55 0.62
CA HIS A 138 2.80 -2.66 1.14
C HIS A 138 1.88 -3.56 1.98
N VAL A 139 1.99 -4.87 1.83
CA VAL A 139 1.18 -5.83 2.60
C VAL A 139 2.10 -6.82 3.30
N ILE A 140 1.89 -6.98 4.60
CA ILE A 140 2.54 -7.99 5.43
C ILE A 140 1.46 -8.93 5.95
N SER A 141 1.47 -10.19 5.54
CA SER A 141 0.54 -11.20 6.03
C SER A 141 1.22 -12.08 7.07
N THR A 142 0.64 -12.21 8.26
CA THR A 142 1.11 -13.19 9.23
C THR A 142 0.36 -14.51 9.06
N MET A 143 1.06 -15.62 9.31
CA MET A 143 0.50 -16.96 9.22
C MET A 143 0.94 -17.78 10.43
N ARG A 144 0.01 -18.54 11.00
CA ARG A 144 0.31 -19.51 12.04
C ARG A 144 0.88 -20.77 11.41
N CYS A 145 1.91 -21.36 12.02
CA CYS A 145 2.39 -22.69 11.64
C CYS A 145 1.80 -23.79 12.53
N LYS A 146 1.60 -24.98 11.97
CA LYS A 146 1.38 -26.21 12.76
C LYS A 146 2.56 -26.38 13.70
N GLN A 147 2.22 -26.65 14.95
CA GLN A 147 3.19 -26.74 16.05
C GLN A 147 3.54 -28.21 16.20
N ASP A 148 4.83 -28.52 16.21
CA ASP A 148 5.33 -29.81 16.63
C ASP A 148 6.42 -29.62 17.69
N TYR A 149 6.63 -30.63 18.52
CA TYR A 149 7.65 -30.63 19.55
C TYR A 149 8.78 -31.55 19.09
N VAL A 150 9.93 -30.97 18.77
CA VAL A 150 11.16 -31.74 18.53
C VAL A 150 12.01 -31.70 19.78
N LEU A 151 12.73 -32.79 20.07
CA LEU A 151 13.71 -32.78 21.15
C LEU A 151 15.01 -32.13 20.64
N SER A 152 15.34 -30.96 21.17
CA SER A 152 16.60 -30.27 20.89
C SER A 152 17.58 -30.49 22.03
N GLU A 153 18.83 -30.81 21.72
CA GLU A 153 19.89 -30.92 22.73
C GLU A 153 20.36 -29.53 23.16
N LYS A 154 20.14 -29.19 24.44
CA LYS A 154 20.70 -27.98 25.07
C LYS A 154 21.52 -28.41 26.29
N ASN A 155 22.82 -28.15 26.25
CA ASN A 155 23.77 -28.49 27.33
C ASN A 155 23.76 -29.98 27.74
N GLY A 156 23.74 -30.90 26.77
CA GLY A 156 23.73 -32.35 27.02
C GLY A 156 22.41 -32.91 27.54
N LYS A 157 21.34 -32.10 27.56
CA LYS A 157 19.98 -32.54 27.90
C LYS A 157 19.04 -32.33 26.72
N MET A 158 18.21 -33.34 26.44
CA MET A 158 17.14 -33.24 25.45
C MET A 158 15.99 -32.43 26.03
N VAL A 159 15.71 -31.28 25.43
CA VAL A 159 14.63 -30.37 25.84
C VAL A 159 13.62 -30.27 24.69
N PRO A 160 12.32 -30.47 24.94
CA PRO A 160 11.29 -30.28 23.92
C PRO A 160 11.27 -28.81 23.48
N GLU A 161 11.53 -28.59 22.19
CA GLU A 161 11.50 -27.30 21.53
C GLU A 161 10.38 -27.29 20.50
N LYS A 162 9.59 -26.23 20.55
CA LYS A 162 8.45 -26.05 19.66
C LYS A 162 8.95 -25.54 18.31
N VAL A 163 8.76 -26.34 17.27
CA VAL A 163 9.09 -25.98 15.89
C VAL A 163 7.83 -25.78 15.06
N GLY A 164 7.85 -24.79 14.17
CA GLY A 164 6.81 -24.59 13.18
C GLY A 164 7.14 -25.40 11.93
N LEU A 165 6.33 -26.40 11.58
CA LEU A 165 6.61 -27.27 10.44
C LEU A 165 6.12 -26.70 9.10
N LYS A 166 4.86 -26.25 9.07
CA LYS A 166 4.19 -25.75 7.87
C LYS A 166 3.13 -24.72 8.26
N ALA A 167 2.98 -23.65 7.46
CA ALA A 167 1.86 -22.73 7.63
C ALA A 167 0.51 -23.45 7.57
N VAL A 168 -0.41 -23.06 8.44
CA VAL A 168 -1.82 -23.47 8.41
C VAL A 168 -2.49 -22.66 7.32
N MET A 169 -2.32 -23.12 6.08
CA MET A 169 -2.73 -22.42 4.86
C MET A 169 -2.99 -23.37 3.70
N ARG A 170 -3.60 -22.82 2.64
CA ARG A 170 -3.66 -23.44 1.32
C ARG A 170 -2.25 -23.76 0.81
N ASP A 171 -2.09 -24.93 0.22
CA ASP A 171 -0.84 -25.33 -0.42
C ASP A 171 -0.43 -24.35 -1.53
N GLY A 172 0.85 -23.97 -1.52
CA GLY A 172 1.43 -23.06 -2.51
C GLY A 172 1.18 -21.58 -2.25
N ILE A 173 0.62 -21.20 -1.10
CA ILE A 173 0.36 -19.78 -0.78
C ILE A 173 1.65 -18.93 -0.76
N ASP A 174 2.78 -19.56 -0.44
CA ASP A 174 4.11 -18.97 -0.45
C ASP A 174 4.51 -18.48 -1.84
N TYR A 175 4.02 -19.10 -2.93
CA TYR A 175 4.31 -18.68 -4.31
C TYR A 175 3.80 -17.28 -4.65
N GLU A 176 2.78 -16.81 -3.94
CA GLU A 176 2.12 -15.52 -4.18
C GLU A 176 2.94 -14.34 -3.63
N TYR A 177 3.68 -14.54 -2.54
CA TYR A 177 4.45 -13.47 -1.88
C TYR A 177 5.82 -13.25 -2.51
N THR A 178 6.35 -12.03 -2.43
CA THR A 178 7.71 -11.70 -2.92
C THR A 178 8.77 -12.24 -1.95
N ILE A 179 8.51 -12.11 -0.65
CA ILE A 179 9.37 -12.58 0.44
C ILE A 179 8.51 -13.38 1.43
N VAL A 180 9.03 -14.50 1.92
CA VAL A 180 8.46 -15.27 3.01
C VAL A 180 9.52 -15.42 4.09
N PHE A 181 9.21 -14.94 5.30
CA PHE A 181 10.05 -15.09 6.48
C PHE A 181 9.47 -16.13 7.43
N ASP A 182 10.33 -17.06 7.85
CA ASP A 182 10.03 -18.04 8.88
C ASP A 182 10.60 -17.51 10.19
N ILE A 183 9.73 -17.24 11.16
CA ILE A 183 10.10 -16.67 12.44
C ILE A 183 10.09 -17.75 13.51
N ASN A 184 11.27 -18.00 14.10
CA ASN A 184 11.48 -18.98 15.15
C ASN A 184 11.13 -18.42 16.54
N ILE A 185 11.15 -19.28 17.57
CA ILE A 185 10.76 -18.92 18.94
C ILE A 185 11.70 -17.89 19.60
N LYS A 186 12.89 -17.67 19.03
CA LYS A 186 13.86 -16.67 19.50
C LYS A 186 13.64 -15.31 18.84
N HIS A 187 12.52 -15.12 18.12
CA HIS A 187 12.20 -13.92 17.35
C HIS A 187 13.18 -13.64 16.21
N GLN A 188 13.83 -14.69 15.70
CA GLN A 188 14.73 -14.58 14.56
C GLN A 188 14.02 -15.08 13.30
N ALA A 189 14.22 -14.36 12.21
CA ALA A 189 13.69 -14.65 10.90
C ALA A 189 14.75 -15.31 10.00
N ILE A 190 14.32 -16.25 9.18
CA ILE A 190 15.05 -16.77 8.03
C ILE A 190 14.18 -16.66 6.79
N ALA A 191 14.78 -16.34 5.64
CA ALA A 191 14.04 -16.25 4.38
C ALA A 191 13.88 -17.64 3.77
N SER A 192 12.67 -18.19 3.82
CA SER A 192 12.31 -19.44 3.11
C SER A 192 12.05 -19.19 1.62
N LYS A 193 11.66 -17.96 1.28
CA LYS A 193 11.57 -17.48 -0.10
C LYS A 193 11.95 -16.01 -0.17
N ASP A 194 12.73 -15.65 -1.17
CA ASP A 194 13.10 -14.27 -1.43
C ASP A 194 13.35 -14.03 -2.93
N ARG A 195 12.48 -13.27 -3.58
CA ARG A 195 12.67 -12.84 -4.98
C ARG A 195 13.52 -11.58 -5.12
N THR A 196 13.89 -10.94 -4.02
CA THR A 196 14.69 -9.70 -4.00
C THR A 196 16.19 -9.97 -3.93
N ASN A 197 16.58 -11.17 -3.50
CA ASN A 197 17.95 -11.59 -3.15
C ASN A 197 18.58 -10.76 -2.01
N LEU A 198 17.78 -10.01 -1.24
CA LEU A 198 18.25 -9.24 -0.09
C LEU A 198 18.55 -10.12 1.13
N PHE A 199 17.85 -11.24 1.27
CA PHE A 199 17.87 -12.12 2.44
C PHE A 199 18.13 -13.60 2.09
N ALA A 200 18.12 -13.94 0.80
CA ALA A 200 18.47 -15.29 0.33
C ALA A 200 19.84 -15.74 0.86
N ASN A 201 19.92 -16.96 1.39
CA ASN A 201 21.14 -17.58 1.94
C ASN A 201 21.81 -16.81 3.09
N LYS A 202 21.08 -15.91 3.75
CA LYS A 202 21.57 -15.24 4.97
C LYS A 202 21.25 -16.06 6.22
N PRO A 203 22.08 -15.99 7.27
CA PRO A 203 21.78 -16.60 8.56
C PRO A 203 20.53 -15.97 9.19
N GLU A 204 19.99 -16.64 10.21
CA GLU A 204 18.88 -16.11 11.00
C GLU A 204 19.19 -14.72 11.55
N PHE A 205 18.22 -13.80 11.47
CA PHE A 205 18.39 -12.40 11.89
C PHE A 205 17.16 -11.86 12.59
N THR A 206 17.32 -10.87 13.46
CA THR A 206 16.19 -10.19 14.10
C THR A 206 15.64 -9.12 13.17
N ILE A 207 14.32 -9.14 12.92
CA ILE A 207 13.65 -8.09 12.14
C ILE A 207 13.64 -6.78 12.93
N THR A 208 14.10 -5.71 12.29
CA THR A 208 14.15 -4.35 12.85
C THR A 208 13.60 -3.35 11.81
N PRO A 209 13.37 -2.08 12.17
CA PRO A 209 13.02 -1.05 11.19
C PRO A 209 14.02 -0.96 10.02
N THR A 210 15.29 -1.24 10.25
CA THR A 210 16.31 -1.29 9.20
C THR A 210 15.99 -2.35 8.15
N THR A 211 15.40 -3.49 8.53
CA THR A 211 14.95 -4.53 7.59
C THR A 211 13.90 -3.98 6.63
N GLY A 212 12.91 -3.23 7.13
CA GLY A 212 11.89 -2.58 6.30
C GLY A 212 12.51 -1.54 5.35
N LYS A 213 13.46 -0.75 5.84
CA LYS A 213 14.16 0.25 5.02
C LYS A 213 14.93 -0.39 3.86
N ILE A 214 15.64 -1.49 4.09
CA ILE A 214 16.36 -2.22 3.04
C ILE A 214 15.40 -2.72 1.95
N ILE A 215 14.20 -3.18 2.34
CA ILE A 215 13.17 -3.61 1.40
C ILE A 215 12.62 -2.40 0.62
N LEU A 216 12.36 -1.28 1.29
CA LEU A 216 11.91 -0.05 0.66
C LEU A 216 12.92 0.46 -0.38
N ASP A 217 14.21 0.47 -0.03
CA ASP A 217 15.29 0.85 -0.93
C ASP A 217 15.29 -0.05 -2.17
N TRP A 218 15.12 -1.36 -2.02
CA TRP A 218 15.00 -2.29 -3.15
C TRP A 218 13.73 -2.08 -4.00
N CYS A 219 12.61 -1.73 -3.36
CA CYS A 219 11.35 -1.40 -4.03
C CYS A 219 11.47 -0.13 -4.90
N ASN A 220 12.36 0.77 -4.50
CA ASN A 220 12.66 2.03 -5.18
C ASN A 220 13.90 1.97 -6.09
N ASP A 221 14.71 0.92 -5.97
CA ASP A 221 15.90 0.67 -6.80
C ASP A 221 15.52 0.69 -8.28
N GLY A 222 16.06 1.62 -9.07
CA GLY A 222 15.66 1.88 -10.46
C GLY A 222 14.76 3.10 -10.67
N VAL A 223 14.37 3.80 -9.60
CA VAL A 223 13.90 5.19 -9.65
C VAL A 223 15.08 6.09 -9.29
N THR A 224 15.65 6.81 -10.26
CA THR A 224 16.74 7.75 -9.99
C THR A 224 16.22 9.17 -9.79
N LEU A 225 16.99 10.00 -9.08
CA LEU A 225 16.73 11.42 -8.94
C LEU A 225 16.58 12.11 -10.31
N GLU A 226 17.40 11.75 -11.30
CA GLU A 226 17.30 12.33 -12.65
C GLU A 226 15.98 11.97 -13.34
N MET A 227 15.48 10.74 -13.13
CA MET A 227 14.19 10.32 -13.69
C MET A 227 13.04 11.15 -13.11
N ILE A 228 13.00 11.34 -11.79
CA ILE A 228 11.93 12.13 -11.16
C ILE A 228 12.05 13.61 -11.56
N LYS A 229 13.27 14.17 -11.60
CA LYS A 229 13.49 15.53 -12.09
C LYS A 229 13.02 15.71 -13.53
N ALA A 230 13.24 14.71 -14.39
CA ALA A 230 12.72 14.73 -15.75
C ALA A 230 11.17 14.72 -15.77
N GLU A 231 10.50 13.91 -14.95
CA GLU A 231 9.03 13.91 -14.82
C GLU A 231 8.50 15.27 -14.30
N ILE A 232 9.16 15.87 -13.29
CA ILE A 232 8.84 17.21 -12.78
C ILE A 232 8.93 18.24 -13.92
N SER A 233 10.02 18.23 -14.69
CA SER A 233 10.21 19.17 -15.80
C SER A 233 9.18 19.01 -16.93
N LYS A 234 8.68 17.78 -17.13
CA LYS A 234 7.65 17.46 -18.14
C LYS A 234 6.23 17.82 -17.72
N ALA A 235 5.97 18.02 -16.43
CA ALA A 235 4.64 18.42 -15.98
C ALA A 235 4.25 19.79 -16.57
N GLU A 236 3.17 19.83 -17.33
CA GLU A 236 2.64 21.03 -18.00
C GLU A 236 1.56 21.73 -17.17
N THR A 237 0.98 21.04 -16.20
CA THR A 237 -0.06 21.59 -15.31
C THR A 237 0.26 21.36 -13.84
N ILE A 238 -0.37 22.15 -12.97
CA ILE A 238 -0.23 22.00 -11.51
C ILE A 238 -0.76 20.63 -11.08
N GLU A 239 -1.85 20.15 -11.69
CA GLU A 239 -2.42 18.84 -11.39
C GLU A 239 -1.43 17.71 -11.74
N GLN A 240 -0.75 17.79 -12.88
CA GLN A 240 0.30 16.84 -13.26
C GLN A 240 1.48 16.90 -12.27
N LEU A 241 1.90 18.10 -11.88
CA LEU A 241 2.99 18.28 -10.91
C LEU A 241 2.61 17.71 -9.53
N THR A 242 1.36 17.91 -9.08
CA THR A 242 0.83 17.32 -7.86
C THR A 242 0.74 15.80 -7.95
N SER A 243 0.36 15.25 -9.11
CA SER A 243 0.38 13.81 -9.33
C SER A 243 1.79 13.23 -9.20
N VAL A 244 2.81 13.89 -9.75
CA VAL A 244 4.21 13.46 -9.59
C VAL A 244 4.65 13.53 -8.13
N TYR A 245 4.24 14.59 -7.40
CA TYR A 245 4.53 14.74 -5.97
C TYR A 245 3.88 13.64 -5.09
N GLN A 246 2.63 13.28 -5.39
CA GLN A 246 1.93 12.20 -4.70
C GLN A 246 2.46 10.82 -5.11
N GLN A 247 2.95 10.70 -6.33
CA GLN A 247 3.51 9.47 -6.83
C GLN A 247 4.81 9.12 -6.10
N TYR A 248 5.70 10.08 -5.82
CA TYR A 248 7.02 9.84 -5.23
C TYR A 248 7.22 10.41 -3.80
N PRO A 249 6.40 10.02 -2.80
CA PRO A 249 6.41 10.63 -1.47
C PRO A 249 7.77 10.55 -0.77
N GLU A 250 8.47 9.42 -0.91
CA GLU A 250 9.81 9.16 -0.35
C GLU A 250 10.88 10.16 -0.81
N TRP A 251 10.70 10.76 -1.99
CA TRP A 251 11.67 11.66 -2.61
C TRP A 251 11.32 13.14 -2.42
N ASN A 252 10.15 13.43 -1.86
CA ASN A 252 9.63 14.81 -1.75
C ASN A 252 10.53 15.71 -0.92
N GLN A 253 11.17 15.19 0.14
CA GLN A 253 12.08 15.97 0.97
C GLN A 253 13.34 16.41 0.18
N GLN A 254 13.86 15.54 -0.69
CA GLN A 254 15.05 15.82 -1.49
C GLN A 254 14.76 16.69 -2.72
N LEU A 255 13.55 16.57 -3.28
CA LEU A 255 13.14 17.24 -4.52
C LEU A 255 12.27 18.50 -4.30
N LEU A 256 12.09 18.93 -3.05
CA LEU A 256 11.22 20.06 -2.69
C LEU A 256 11.57 21.33 -3.49
N ALA A 257 12.86 21.60 -3.69
CA ALA A 257 13.32 22.75 -4.46
C ALA A 257 12.92 22.65 -5.94
N ASP A 258 13.06 21.47 -6.56
CA ASP A 258 12.68 21.24 -7.95
C ASP A 258 11.16 21.39 -8.15
N PHE A 259 10.34 20.84 -7.24
CA PHE A 259 8.88 21.01 -7.26
C PHE A 259 8.46 22.46 -7.11
N THR A 260 9.08 23.20 -6.17
CA THR A 260 8.76 24.61 -5.91
C THR A 260 9.12 25.48 -7.11
N LYS A 261 10.27 25.22 -7.73
CA LYS A 261 10.71 25.90 -8.94
C LYS A 261 9.70 25.68 -10.08
N ARG A 262 9.37 24.43 -10.39
CA ARG A 262 8.44 24.12 -11.49
C ARG A 262 7.04 24.69 -11.26
N LYS A 263 6.55 24.65 -10.02
CA LYS A 263 5.25 25.25 -9.65
C LYS A 263 5.23 26.76 -9.95
N THR A 264 6.32 27.46 -9.67
CA THR A 264 6.45 28.90 -9.94
C THR A 264 6.42 29.19 -11.43
N GLU A 265 7.15 28.42 -12.24
CA GLU A 265 7.15 28.54 -13.71
C GLU A 265 5.74 28.37 -14.31
N LEU A 266 4.99 27.37 -13.84
CA LEU A 266 3.63 27.08 -14.31
C LEU A 266 2.59 28.14 -13.89
N LEU A 267 2.84 28.87 -12.81
CA LEU A 267 1.98 29.97 -12.37
C LEU A 267 2.26 31.26 -13.16
N GLN A 268 3.54 31.53 -13.47
CA GLN A 268 3.95 32.69 -14.27
C GLN A 268 3.46 32.58 -15.73
N SER A 269 3.51 31.40 -16.34
CA SER A 269 3.02 31.18 -17.71
C SER A 269 1.51 31.42 -17.86
N LYS A 270 0.72 31.25 -16.79
CA LYS A 270 -0.71 31.61 -16.77
C LYS A 270 -0.96 33.12 -16.67
N SER A 271 -0.02 33.90 -16.11
CA SER A 271 -0.19 35.36 -15.97
C SER A 271 0.18 36.18 -17.21
N GLU A 272 0.93 35.61 -18.16
CA GLU A 272 1.36 36.31 -19.38
C GLU A 272 0.36 36.26 -20.55
N THR A 273 -0.73 35.49 -20.42
CA THR A 273 -1.81 35.47 -21.41
C THR A 273 -2.91 36.47 -21.06
N HIS A 274 -2.68 37.75 -21.40
CA HIS A 274 -3.62 38.78 -21.87
C HIS A 274 -3.20 40.21 -21.45
N PRO A 275 -2.51 40.99 -22.30
CA PRO A 275 -2.69 42.44 -22.28
C PRO A 275 -4.02 42.75 -22.98
N ILE A 276 -5.05 43.08 -22.22
CA ILE A 276 -6.26 43.71 -22.77
C ILE A 276 -5.82 45.08 -23.30
N SER A 277 -5.68 45.21 -24.63
CA SER A 277 -5.43 46.50 -25.27
C SER A 277 -6.72 47.33 -25.25
N TYR A 278 -6.86 48.18 -24.24
CA TYR A 278 -7.89 49.21 -24.24
C TYR A 278 -7.47 50.30 -25.25
N GLN A 279 -8.03 50.28 -26.47
CA GLN A 279 -8.03 51.45 -27.35
C GLN A 279 -9.34 52.22 -27.14
N PRO A 280 -9.31 53.44 -26.55
CA PRO A 280 -10.51 54.26 -26.43
C PRO A 280 -10.87 54.86 -27.80
N ASN A 281 -11.98 54.40 -28.37
CA ASN A 281 -12.59 55.04 -29.55
C ASN A 281 -13.20 56.38 -29.15
N PHE A 282 -12.50 57.49 -29.40
CA PHE A 282 -13.10 58.82 -29.36
C PHE A 282 -13.97 59.04 -30.60
N THR A 283 -15.28 58.89 -30.44
CA THR A 283 -16.25 59.37 -31.44
C THR A 283 -16.49 60.86 -31.21
N ARG A 284 -15.96 61.73 -32.10
CA ARG A 284 -16.34 63.14 -32.15
C ARG A 284 -17.77 63.25 -32.68
N ILE A 285 -18.72 63.59 -31.83
CA ILE A 285 -20.07 64.00 -32.24
C ILE A 285 -19.98 65.47 -32.64
N ASN A 286 -20.05 65.75 -33.95
CA ASN A 286 -20.28 67.09 -34.46
C ASN A 286 -21.77 67.42 -34.31
N HIS A 287 -22.11 68.35 -33.43
CA HIS A 287 -23.43 68.98 -33.40
C HIS A 287 -23.45 70.12 -34.44
N ALA A 288 -24.02 69.85 -35.61
CA ALA A 288 -24.60 70.88 -36.46
C ALA A 288 -25.74 70.26 -37.28
N ASP A 289 -26.83 71.02 -37.36
CA ASP A 289 -27.98 70.86 -38.27
C ASP A 289 -29.05 69.81 -37.95
N ARG A 290 -30.02 70.22 -37.13
CA ARG A 290 -31.43 69.88 -37.38
C ARG A 290 -32.33 71.11 -37.22
N ILE A 291 -32.74 71.60 -38.38
CA ILE A 291 -33.81 72.59 -38.60
C ILE A 291 -35.14 71.99 -38.16
N ILE A 292 -35.90 72.73 -37.35
CA ILE A 292 -37.27 72.42 -36.93
C ILE A 292 -38.21 73.09 -37.94
N ASN A 293 -39.07 72.32 -38.61
CA ASN A 293 -40.21 72.87 -39.35
C ASN A 293 -41.52 72.39 -38.71
N PHE A 294 -42.30 73.37 -38.24
CA PHE A 294 -43.69 73.24 -37.81
C PHE A 294 -44.61 73.01 -39.00
N ALA A 295 -45.57 72.10 -38.88
CA ALA A 295 -46.81 72.14 -39.64
C ALA A 295 -47.98 71.79 -38.71
N ALA A 296 -48.83 72.78 -38.48
CA ALA A 296 -50.10 72.66 -37.81
C ALA A 296 -51.16 72.12 -38.78
N THR A 297 -52.11 71.31 -38.29
CA THR A 297 -53.52 71.43 -38.70
C THR A 297 -54.43 70.81 -37.63
N ALA A 298 -55.49 71.55 -37.31
CA ALA A 298 -56.49 71.29 -36.28
C ALA A 298 -57.78 70.68 -36.85
N CYS A 299 -58.64 70.24 -35.92
CA CYS A 299 -60.06 69.87 -36.05
C CYS A 299 -60.34 68.51 -36.73
N GLN A 300 -61.16 67.60 -36.19
CA GLN A 300 -62.38 67.72 -35.38
C GLN A 300 -62.40 66.76 -34.19
#